data_AF-A0A7W9V2N7-F1
#
_entry.id   AF-A0A7W9V2N7-F1
#
_cell.length_a   1.000
_cell.length_b   1.000
_cell.length_c   1.000
_cell.angle_alpha   90.00
_cell.angle_beta   90.00
_cell.angle_gamma   90.00
#
_symmetry.space_group_name_H-M   'P 1'
#
loop_
_entity.id
_entity.type
_entity.pdbx_description
1 polymer ?
#
loop_
_entity_poly.entity_id
_entity_poly.type
_entity_poly.pdbx_seq_one_letter_code
_entity_poly.pdbx_strand_id
1 'polypeptide(L)'
;MTNQTRTASADELESIFQRELVTDRWAATETAYALAVRYRDLGDWPRSREWVQQCLRLLEGFPSDTEEQVATSRTSVGGVSLPTYLHSGVVQDRFGDLG
;
A
#
# COMPACT_ATOMS: atom_id res chain seq x y z
N MET A 1 15.41 -23.43 13.40
CA MET A 1 14.20 -22.83 13.97
C MET A 1 13.74 -21.74 13.02
N THR A 2 12.51 -21.87 12.51
CA THR A 2 11.92 -21.07 11.44
C THR A 2 11.95 -19.59 11.81
N ASN A 3 12.59 -18.76 10.97
CA ASN A 3 12.34 -17.32 10.94
C ASN A 3 10.84 -17.16 10.67
N GLN A 4 10.04 -17.02 11.73
CA GLN A 4 8.69 -16.50 11.60
C GLN A 4 8.87 -15.11 11.02
N THR A 5 8.55 -14.94 9.74
CA THR A 5 8.50 -13.65 9.09
C THR A 5 7.47 -12.83 9.85
N ARG A 6 7.93 -12.05 10.84
CA ARG A 6 7.06 -11.27 11.72
C ARG A 6 6.27 -10.32 10.83
N THR A 7 4.97 -10.55 10.73
CA THR A 7 4.07 -9.61 10.06
C THR A 7 4.05 -8.33 10.86
N ALA A 8 4.33 -7.20 10.21
CA ALA A 8 4.32 -5.91 10.86
C ALA A 8 2.89 -5.58 11.34
N SER A 9 2.83 -4.89 12.47
CA SER A 9 1.57 -4.33 12.96
C SER A 9 1.13 -3.16 12.06
N ALA A 10 -0.16 -2.80 12.06
CA ALA A 10 -0.63 -1.63 11.31
C ALA A 10 0.12 -0.35 11.75
N ASP A 11 0.33 -0.17 13.06
CA ASP A 11 1.10 0.95 13.62
C ASP A 11 2.56 1.01 13.14
N GLU A 12 3.22 -0.16 13.02
CA GLU A 12 4.58 -0.24 12.48
C GLU A 12 4.62 0.16 11.00
N LEU A 13 3.61 -0.27 10.23
CA LEU A 13 3.46 0.13 8.83
C LEU A 13 3.18 1.64 8.69
N GLU A 14 2.40 2.24 9.59
CA GLU A 14 2.15 3.69 9.61
C GLU A 14 3.43 4.47 9.90
N SER A 15 4.24 3.98 10.84
CA SER A 15 5.56 4.56 11.14
C SER A 15 6.51 4.47 9.95
N ILE A 16 6.51 3.34 9.23
CA ILE A 16 7.27 3.17 7.98
C ILE A 16 6.77 4.15 6.91
N PHE A 17 5.45 4.24 6.73
CA PHE A 17 4.82 5.15 5.77
C PHE A 17 5.23 6.60 6.02
N GLN A 18 5.16 7.08 7.27
CA GLN A 18 5.55 8.45 7.61
C GLN A 18 7.01 8.74 7.26
N ARG A 19 7.91 7.77 7.49
CA ARG A 19 9.32 7.92 7.13
C ARG A 19 9.52 7.91 5.62
N GLU A 20 8.85 7.01 4.92
CA GLU A 20 8.94 6.92 3.45
C GLU A 20 8.35 8.16 2.78
N LEU A 21 7.31 8.76 3.34
CA LEU A 21 6.69 9.96 2.76
C LEU A 21 7.68 11.13 2.55
N VAL A 22 8.71 11.22 3.40
CA VAL A 22 9.78 12.22 3.29
C VAL A 22 11.01 11.73 2.52
N THR A 23 11.30 10.42 2.50
CA THR A 23 12.50 9.89 1.84
C THR A 23 12.24 9.35 0.44
N ASP A 24 11.14 8.64 0.25
CA ASP A 24 10.75 7.97 -1.00
C ASP A 24 9.22 7.87 -1.10
N ARG A 25 8.65 8.71 -1.95
CA ARG A 25 7.19 8.83 -2.07
C ARG A 25 6.56 7.63 -2.78
N TRP A 26 7.31 6.90 -3.59
CA TRP A 26 6.81 5.67 -4.25
C TRP A 26 6.70 4.55 -3.22
N ALA A 27 7.77 4.35 -2.44
CA ALA A 27 7.78 3.47 -1.28
C ALA A 27 6.62 3.75 -0.31
N ALA A 28 6.34 5.03 -0.03
CA ALA A 28 5.19 5.42 0.80
C ALA A 28 3.85 5.00 0.17
N THR A 29 3.74 5.05 -1.17
CA THR A 29 2.54 4.62 -1.90
C THR A 29 2.32 3.12 -1.77
N GLU A 30 3.38 2.33 -1.90
CA GLU A 30 3.39 0.88 -1.69
C GLU A 30 2.98 0.52 -0.25
N THR A 31 3.51 1.26 0.73
CA THR A 31 3.18 1.06 2.15
C THR A 31 1.74 1.48 2.47
N ALA A 32 1.21 2.55 1.86
CA ALA A 32 -0.19 2.94 1.99
C ALA A 32 -1.14 1.85 1.47
N TYR A 33 -0.81 1.23 0.34
CA TYR A 33 -1.55 0.06 -0.16
C TYR A 33 -1.49 -1.11 0.84
N ALA A 34 -0.29 -1.39 1.39
CA ALA A 34 -0.13 -2.45 2.37
C ALA A 34 -0.96 -2.20 3.65
N LEU A 35 -1.02 -0.95 4.10
CA LEU A 35 -1.87 -0.53 5.23
C LEU A 35 -3.35 -0.76 4.93
N ALA A 36 -3.81 -0.38 3.74
CA ALA A 36 -5.20 -0.60 3.33
C ALA A 36 -5.57 -2.10 3.39
N VAL A 37 -4.71 -2.99 2.88
CA VAL A 37 -4.93 -4.44 2.96
C VAL A 37 -4.89 -4.91 4.42
N ARG A 38 -3.93 -4.42 5.20
CA ARG A 38 -3.78 -4.82 6.61
C ARG A 38 -5.01 -4.47 7.43
N TYR A 39 -5.55 -3.27 7.28
CA TYR A 39 -6.77 -2.84 7.96
C TYR A 39 -8.00 -3.64 7.49
N ARG A 40 -8.08 -3.99 6.20
CA ARG A 40 -9.10 -4.90 5.68
C ARG A 40 -9.00 -6.29 6.30
N ASP A 41 -7.81 -6.87 6.41
CA ASP A 41 -7.58 -8.18 7.05
C ASP A 41 -7.95 -8.16 8.55
N LEU A 42 -7.79 -7.01 9.21
CA LEU A 42 -8.24 -6.79 10.58
C LEU A 42 -9.77 -6.57 10.70
N GLY A 43 -10.49 -6.43 9.59
CA GLY A 43 -11.92 -6.15 9.55
C GLY A 43 -12.28 -4.66 9.71
N ASP A 44 -11.29 -3.77 9.81
CA ASP A 44 -11.47 -2.32 9.94
C ASP A 44 -11.59 -1.67 8.55
N TRP A 45 -12.75 -1.87 7.94
CA TRP A 45 -13.08 -1.29 6.64
C TRP A 45 -13.01 0.24 6.58
N PRO A 46 -13.44 1.00 7.62
CA PRO A 46 -13.29 2.45 7.63
C PRO A 46 -11.85 2.89 7.48
N ARG A 47 -10.93 2.35 8.30
CA ARG A 47 -9.50 2.69 8.18
C ARG A 47 -8.90 2.20 6.87
N SER A 48 -9.31 1.01 6.41
CA SER A 48 -8.87 0.50 5.11
C SER A 48 -9.19 1.50 4.01
N ARG A 49 -10.43 2.03 3.95
CA ARG A 49 -10.85 3.03 2.97
C ARG A 49 -10.04 4.33 3.05
N GLU A 50 -9.75 4.84 4.24
CA GLU A 50 -8.89 6.02 4.43
C GLU A 50 -7.50 5.80 3.80
N TRP A 51 -6.91 4.63 4.02
CA TRP A 51 -5.61 4.27 3.44
C TRP A 51 -5.67 4.04 1.93
N VAL A 52 -6.78 3.50 1.42
CA VAL A 52 -7.02 3.41 -0.03
C VAL A 52 -7.03 4.81 -0.65
N GLN A 53 -7.80 5.75 -0.09
CA GLN A 53 -7.87 7.11 -0.60
C GLN A 53 -6.50 7.80 -0.54
N GLN A 54 -5.74 7.59 0.53
CA GLN A 54 -4.39 8.12 0.64
C GLN A 54 -3.44 7.53 -0.41
N CYS A 55 -3.53 6.21 -0.67
CA CYS A 55 -2.76 5.55 -1.73
C CYS A 55 -3.12 6.13 -3.12
N LEU A 56 -4.40 6.31 -3.41
CA LEU A 56 -4.86 6.92 -4.66
C LEU A 56 -4.33 8.35 -4.84
N ARG A 57 -4.40 9.18 -3.79
CA ARG A 57 -3.87 10.56 -3.85
C ARG A 57 -2.36 10.62 -4.08
N LEU A 58 -1.62 9.63 -3.58
CA LEU A 58 -0.20 9.52 -3.87
C LEU A 58 0.04 9.12 -5.33
N LEU A 59 -0.72 8.14 -5.84
CA LEU A 59 -0.66 7.68 -7.22
C LEU A 59 -1.00 8.78 -8.24
N GLU A 60 -1.90 9.71 -7.91
CA GLU A 60 -2.16 10.90 -8.75
C GLU A 60 -0.90 11.77 -8.95
N GLY A 61 0.09 11.68 -8.06
CA GLY A 61 1.36 12.37 -8.18
C GLY A 61 2.40 11.65 -9.05
N PHE A 62 2.12 10.44 -9.53
CA PHE A 62 3.03 9.64 -10.34
C PHE A 62 2.47 9.42 -11.76
N PRO A 63 3.33 9.38 -12.78
CA PRO A 63 2.90 9.00 -14.12
C PRO A 63 2.48 7.52 -14.10
N SER A 64 1.47 7.18 -14.90
CA SER A 64 0.93 5.81 -15.02
C SER A 64 0.75 5.40 -16.48
N ASP A 65 1.57 5.97 -17.37
CA ASP A 65 1.50 5.74 -18.81
C ASP A 65 2.17 4.42 -19.21
N THR A 66 3.21 4.01 -18.46
CA THR A 66 3.97 2.78 -18.74
C THR A 66 3.98 1.82 -17.55
N GLU A 67 4.13 0.53 -17.85
CA GLU A 67 4.23 -0.54 -16.86
C GLU A 67 5.39 -0.32 -15.87
N GLU A 68 6.52 0.20 -16.35
CA GLU A 68 7.70 0.49 -15.52
C GLU A 68 7.43 1.56 -14.47
N GLN A 69 6.55 2.53 -14.76
CA GLN A 69 6.20 3.61 -13.84
C GLN A 69 5.29 3.13 -12.71
N VAL A 70 4.46 2.12 -12.98
CA VAL A 70 3.53 1.54 -12.01
C VAL A 70 4.09 0.28 -11.35
N ALA A 71 5.28 -0.18 -11.75
CA ALA A 71 5.89 -1.37 -11.19
C ALA A 71 6.26 -1.19 -9.72
N THR A 72 5.85 -2.11 -8.87
CA THR A 72 6.27 -2.10 -7.47
C THR A 72 7.76 -2.44 -7.36
N SER A 73 8.47 -1.67 -6.55
CA SER A 73 9.88 -1.86 -6.22
C SER A 73 10.11 -3.09 -5.33
N ARG A 74 9.07 -3.52 -4.60
CA ARG A 74 9.15 -4.62 -3.64
C ARG A 74 7.98 -5.58 -3.74
N THR A 75 8.22 -6.82 -3.34
CA THR A 75 7.20 -7.88 -3.42
C THR A 75 6.24 -7.86 -2.23
N SER A 76 6.68 -7.32 -1.08
CA SER A 76 5.87 -7.26 0.13
C SER A 76 6.32 -6.14 1.07
N VAL A 77 5.39 -5.58 1.83
CA VAL A 77 5.62 -4.58 2.88
C VAL A 77 5.03 -5.07 4.18
N GLY A 78 5.86 -5.24 5.22
CA GLY A 78 5.42 -5.71 6.53
C GLY A 78 4.66 -7.04 6.52
N GLY A 79 4.93 -7.90 5.53
CA GLY A 79 4.25 -9.18 5.33
C GLY A 79 2.98 -9.11 4.47
N VAL A 80 2.56 -7.93 4.01
CA VAL A 80 1.50 -7.78 3.02
C VAL A 80 2.09 -7.91 1.61
N SER A 81 1.50 -8.79 0.80
CA SER A 81 1.93 -8.96 -0.60
C SER A 81 1.45 -7.81 -1.47
N LEU A 82 2.37 -7.19 -2.19
CA LEU A 82 2.08 -6.13 -3.14
C LEU A 82 1.74 -6.71 -4.52
N PRO A 83 0.88 -6.05 -5.31
CA PRO A 83 0.70 -6.39 -6.71
C PRO A 83 1.98 -6.06 -7.49
N THR A 84 2.25 -6.74 -8.61
CA THR A 84 3.39 -6.42 -9.49
C THR A 84 3.33 -4.98 -10.01
N TYR A 85 2.11 -4.49 -10.26
CA TYR A 85 1.83 -3.14 -10.73
C TYR A 85 0.84 -2.47 -9.78
N LEU A 86 1.17 -1.27 -9.33
CA LEU A 86 0.37 -0.44 -8.44
C LEU A 86 -0.05 0.84 -9.15
N HIS A 87 -1.33 0.91 -9.50
CA HIS A 87 -1.96 2.11 -10.05
C HIS A 87 -3.41 2.20 -9.59
N SER A 88 -4.04 3.35 -9.81
CA SER A 88 -5.39 3.65 -9.31
C SER A 88 -6.42 2.59 -9.70
N GLY A 89 -6.34 2.05 -10.92
CA GLY A 89 -7.18 0.94 -11.39
C GLY A 89 -7.04 -0.34 -10.56
N VAL A 90 -5.82 -0.79 -10.26
CA VAL A 90 -5.59 -2.01 -9.44
C VAL A 90 -6.10 -1.82 -8.01
N VAL A 91 -5.89 -0.63 -7.46
CA VAL A 91 -6.37 -0.30 -6.11
C VAL A 91 -7.90 -0.35 -6.06
N GLN A 92 -8.58 0.29 -7.01
CA GLN A 92 -10.04 0.26 -7.10
C GLN A 92 -10.60 -1.15 -7.36
N ASP A 93 -9.94 -1.95 -8.21
CA ASP A 93 -10.35 -3.35 -8.45
C ASP A 93 -10.29 -4.19 -7.16
N ARG A 94 -9.22 -4.04 -6.37
CA ARG A 94 -9.01 -4.87 -5.17
C ARG A 94 -9.87 -4.46 -3.98
N PHE A 95 -10.13 -3.18 -3.81
CA PHE A 95 -10.90 -2.64 -2.68
C PHE A 95 -12.36 -2.36 -3.04
N GLY A 96 -12.72 -2.46 -4.33
CA GLY A 96 -14.03 -2.10 -4.86
C GLY A 96 -14.20 -0.60 -5.02
N ASP A 97 -15.36 -0.21 -5.53
CA ASP A 97 -15.79 1.18 -5.54
C ASP A 97 -15.91 1.67 -4.09
N LEU A 98 -15.18 2.74 -3.74
CA LEU A 98 -15.18 3.34 -2.39
C LEU A 98 -16.48 4.10 -2.10
N GLY A 99 -17.61 3.63 -2.65
CA GLY A 99 -18.95 4.19 -2.54
C GLY A 99 -19.46 4.30 -1.11
#